data_AF-A0A538LZA3-F1
#
_entry.id   AF-A0A538LZA3-F1
#
_cell.length_a   1.000
_cell.length_b   1.000
_cell.length_c   1.000
_cell.angle_alpha   90.00
_cell.angle_beta   90.00
_cell.angle_gamma   90.00
#
_symmetry.space_group_name_H-M   'P 1'
#
loop_
_entity.id
_entity.type
_entity.pdbx_description
1 polymer ?
#
loop_
_entity_poly.entity_id
_entity_poly.type
_entity_poly.pdbx_seq_one_letter_code
_entity_poly.pdbx_strand_id
1 'polypeptide(L)'
;MEAAVRLAADLDRPILAGELGGVRPYGFDMQNSPCEMHDMKDCSRPMIVLSTSGTRLMIEGADRGVCHPACLRNASAQARHLVRAGADVVLLAADSRGEFREEDRLCAARITRVLVEAGHSLSARLTAEVLERWGDAPDDAFLHGRSARYLRDTAQEHDLDFVLEHIDDLSSVYAVENGEVRELTSSAARAR
;
A
#
# COMPACT_ATOMS: atom_id res chain seq x y z
N MET A 1 4.16 15.25 -11.61
CA MET A 1 5.45 15.91 -11.94
C MET A 1 5.64 17.22 -11.20
N GLU A 2 4.89 18.28 -11.47
CA GLU A 2 5.13 19.58 -10.82
C GLU A 2 5.10 19.54 -9.28
N ALA A 3 4.16 18.81 -8.69
CA ALA A 3 4.07 18.66 -7.24
C ALA A 3 5.32 17.98 -6.65
N ALA A 4 5.86 16.96 -7.32
CA ALA A 4 7.08 16.27 -6.89
C ALA A 4 8.30 17.20 -6.97
N VAL A 5 8.41 18.00 -8.04
CA VAL A 5 9.50 18.98 -8.19
C VAL A 5 9.44 20.07 -7.12
N ARG A 6 8.23 20.57 -6.81
CA ARG A 6 8.04 21.56 -5.73
C ARG A 6 8.44 20.99 -4.37
N LEU A 7 7.94 19.80 -4.03
CA LEU A 7 8.28 19.15 -2.76
C LEU A 7 9.77 18.85 -2.65
N ALA A 8 10.42 18.49 -3.77
CA ALA A 8 11.84 18.21 -3.78
C ALA A 8 12.72 19.42 -3.45
N ALA A 9 12.25 20.64 -3.75
CA ALA A 9 12.98 21.87 -3.47
C ALA A 9 13.11 22.15 -1.96
N ASP A 10 12.21 21.60 -1.14
CA ASP A 10 12.15 21.81 0.31
C ASP A 10 12.83 20.68 1.10
N LEU A 11 13.36 19.65 0.43
CA LEU A 11 13.96 18.48 1.06
C LEU A 11 15.47 18.40 0.77
N ASP A 12 16.25 17.97 1.76
CA ASP A 12 17.67 17.70 1.56
C ASP A 12 17.85 16.39 0.80
N ARG A 13 18.29 16.50 -0.46
CA ARG A 13 18.61 15.37 -1.35
C ARG A 13 17.51 14.30 -1.32
N PRO A 14 16.25 14.59 -1.65
CA PRO A 14 15.22 13.56 -1.72
C PRO A 14 15.55 12.54 -2.81
N ILE A 15 14.97 11.35 -2.70
CA ILE A 15 14.93 10.34 -3.76
C ILE A 15 13.60 10.49 -4.49
N LEU A 16 13.64 10.68 -5.80
CA LEU A 16 12.45 10.73 -6.65
C LEU A 16 12.17 9.34 -7.21
N ALA A 17 11.11 8.72 -6.72
CA ALA A 17 10.69 7.39 -7.10
C ALA A 17 9.29 7.42 -7.71
N GLY A 18 9.02 6.61 -8.72
CA GLY A 18 7.65 6.49 -9.20
C GLY A 18 7.48 6.26 -10.69
N GLU A 19 6.21 6.22 -11.08
CA GLU A 19 5.75 5.92 -12.42
C GLU A 19 4.62 6.87 -12.86
N LEU A 20 4.51 7.08 -14.17
CA LEU A 20 3.29 7.58 -14.82
C LEU A 20 2.95 6.66 -15.99
N GLY A 21 1.81 5.97 -15.91
CA GLY A 21 1.43 4.98 -16.92
C GLY A 21 2.38 3.78 -17.00
N GLY A 22 3.08 3.51 -15.91
CA GLY A 22 4.06 2.46 -15.70
C GLY A 22 5.46 2.77 -16.21
N VAL A 23 5.71 4.00 -16.66
CA VAL A 23 7.02 4.45 -17.10
C VAL A 23 7.62 5.39 -16.06
N ARG A 24 8.90 5.19 -15.74
CA ARG A 24 9.66 6.11 -14.87
C ARG A 24 9.76 7.49 -15.53
N PRO A 25 9.31 8.57 -14.89
CA PRO A 25 9.43 9.92 -15.45
C PRO A 25 10.89 10.34 -15.67
N TYR A 26 11.12 11.21 -16.64
CA TYR A 26 12.44 11.79 -16.86
C TYR A 26 12.91 12.58 -15.62
N GLY A 27 14.16 12.35 -15.20
CA GLY A 27 14.75 12.99 -14.02
C GLY A 27 14.41 12.33 -12.68
N PHE A 28 13.66 11.23 -12.67
CA PHE A 28 13.47 10.42 -11.46
C PHE A 28 14.64 9.47 -11.25
N ASP A 29 15.01 9.26 -9.98
CA ASP A 29 16.12 8.40 -9.58
C ASP A 29 15.77 6.92 -9.81
N MET A 30 14.52 6.53 -9.54
CA MET A 30 14.08 5.14 -9.61
C MET A 30 12.64 4.98 -10.10
N GLN A 31 12.32 3.76 -10.52
CA GLN A 31 10.96 3.37 -10.89
C GLN A 31 10.11 3.14 -9.63
N ASN A 32 8.82 2.89 -9.78
CA ASN A 32 7.95 2.40 -8.70
C ASN A 32 8.16 0.89 -8.41
N SER A 33 9.42 0.46 -8.23
CA SER A 33 9.80 -0.95 -7.98
C SER A 33 10.05 -1.17 -6.48
N PRO A 34 9.26 -2.03 -5.80
CA PRO A 34 9.53 -2.37 -4.40
C PRO A 34 10.87 -3.10 -4.21
N CYS A 35 11.30 -3.89 -5.20
CA CYS A 35 12.58 -4.58 -5.17
C CYS A 35 13.76 -3.58 -5.21
N GLU A 36 13.73 -2.62 -6.14
CA GLU A 36 14.73 -1.53 -6.21
C GLU A 36 14.76 -0.72 -4.91
N MET A 37 13.59 -0.42 -4.33
CA MET A 37 13.48 0.30 -3.06
C MET A 37 14.08 -0.48 -1.89
N HIS A 38 13.86 -1.80 -1.85
CA HIS A 38 14.37 -2.67 -0.79
C HIS A 38 15.90 -2.78 -0.82
N ASP A 39 16.50 -2.85 -2.01
CA ASP A 39 17.94 -2.98 -2.20
C ASP A 39 18.73 -1.69 -1.94
N MET A 40 18.04 -0.55 -1.75
CA MET A 40 18.68 0.71 -1.45
C MET A 40 19.37 0.68 -0.07
N LYS A 41 20.68 0.95 -0.09
CA LYS A 41 21.52 0.99 1.12
C LYS A 41 21.38 2.29 1.93
N ASP A 42 20.90 3.37 1.31
CA ASP A 42 20.77 4.70 1.90
C ASP A 42 19.31 5.02 2.31
N CYS A 43 18.75 4.22 3.23
CA CYS A 43 17.35 4.28 3.65
C CYS A 43 16.97 5.48 4.56
N SER A 44 17.86 6.45 4.76
CA SER A 44 17.63 7.59 5.67
C SER A 44 17.19 8.89 4.98
N ARG A 45 17.18 8.92 3.64
CA ARG A 45 16.78 10.10 2.85
C ARG A 45 15.26 10.13 2.65
N PRO A 46 14.62 11.31 2.61
CA PRO A 46 13.23 11.42 2.20
C PRO A 46 13.01 10.84 0.81
N MET A 47 11.94 10.06 0.62
CA MET A 47 11.52 9.57 -0.69
C MET A 47 10.23 10.26 -1.10
N ILE A 48 10.22 10.87 -2.28
CA ILE A 48 9.02 11.37 -2.93
C ILE A 48 8.56 10.29 -3.90
N VAL A 49 7.39 9.71 -3.61
CA VAL A 49 6.76 8.72 -4.49
C VAL A 49 5.71 9.40 -5.37
N LEU A 50 5.82 9.20 -6.68
CA LEU A 50 4.78 9.56 -7.65
C LEU A 50 4.14 8.28 -8.20
N SER A 51 2.83 8.12 -8.04
CA SER A 51 2.09 7.07 -8.75
C SER A 51 0.82 7.61 -9.38
N THR A 52 0.33 6.85 -10.36
CA THR A 52 -0.85 7.19 -11.15
C THR A 52 -2.12 7.16 -10.30
N SER A 53 -2.25 6.20 -9.38
CA SER A 53 -3.49 5.95 -8.64
C SER A 53 -3.32 5.95 -7.12
N GLY A 54 -2.32 5.24 -6.59
CA GLY A 54 -2.20 4.95 -5.17
C GLY A 54 -1.99 6.21 -4.31
N THR A 55 -1.07 7.08 -4.72
CA THR A 55 -0.75 8.31 -3.96
C THR A 55 -1.93 9.26 -3.90
N ARG A 56 -2.72 9.35 -4.97
CA ARG A 56 -3.94 10.18 -4.99
C ARG A 56 -4.97 9.67 -4.00
N LEU A 57 -5.25 8.35 -3.99
CA LEU A 57 -6.22 7.75 -3.08
C LEU A 57 -5.82 7.94 -1.62
N MET A 58 -4.53 7.78 -1.30
CA MET A 58 -4.03 7.96 0.06
C MET A 58 -4.25 9.39 0.58
N ILE A 59 -3.94 10.40 -0.24
CA ILE A 59 -4.14 11.81 0.14
C ILE A 59 -5.64 12.13 0.27
N GLU A 60 -6.46 11.76 -0.70
CA GLU A 60 -7.91 11.99 -0.64
C GLU A 60 -8.57 11.25 0.56
N GLY A 61 -8.04 10.09 0.94
CA GLY A 61 -8.46 9.36 2.13
C GLY A 61 -8.05 10.06 3.43
N ALA A 62 -6.81 10.55 3.50
CA ALA A 62 -6.28 11.28 4.65
C ALA A 62 -7.03 12.59 4.93
N ASP A 63 -7.56 13.24 3.90
CA ASP A 63 -8.41 14.44 4.04
C ASP A 63 -9.76 14.14 4.74
N ARG A 64 -10.16 12.88 4.86
CA ARG A 64 -11.45 12.45 5.43
C ARG A 64 -11.33 11.74 6.78
N GLY A 65 -10.11 11.41 7.21
CA GLY A 65 -9.85 10.70 8.46
C GLY A 65 -8.43 10.13 8.50
N VAL A 66 -8.13 9.32 9.51
CA VAL A 66 -6.83 8.65 9.61
C VAL A 66 -6.73 7.60 8.49
N CYS A 67 -5.79 7.81 7.57
CA CYS A 67 -5.54 6.87 6.48
C CYS A 67 -4.39 5.94 6.84
N HIS A 68 -4.63 4.63 6.76
CA HIS A 68 -3.63 3.59 7.02
C HIS A 68 -3.28 2.86 5.71
N PRO A 69 -2.15 3.19 5.05
CA PRO A 69 -1.71 2.47 3.87
C PRO A 69 -1.40 1.01 4.21
N ALA A 70 -1.97 0.10 3.45
CA ALA A 70 -1.76 -1.33 3.63
C ALA A 70 -1.45 -2.00 2.30
N CYS A 71 -0.61 -3.03 2.38
CA CYS A 71 -0.33 -3.97 1.30
C CYS A 71 -0.20 -5.38 1.90
N LEU A 72 0.01 -6.39 1.05
CA LEU A 72 0.11 -7.78 1.51
C LEU A 72 1.21 -7.99 2.58
N ARG A 73 2.27 -7.18 2.56
CA ARG A 73 3.37 -7.24 3.54
C ARG A 73 2.98 -6.91 4.97
N ASN A 74 2.02 -6.01 5.18
CA ASN A 74 1.65 -5.50 6.51
C ASN A 74 0.16 -5.65 6.83
N ALA A 75 -0.57 -6.45 6.05
CA ALA A 75 -2.02 -6.58 6.14
C ALA A 75 -2.47 -6.97 7.55
N SER A 76 -1.86 -7.99 8.17
CA SER A 76 -2.26 -8.40 9.53
C SER A 76 -1.82 -7.43 10.61
N ALA A 77 -0.69 -6.71 10.42
CA ALA A 77 -0.25 -5.70 11.36
C ALA A 77 -1.22 -4.51 11.39
N GLN A 78 -1.59 -3.99 10.21
CA GLN A 78 -2.57 -2.91 10.07
C GLN A 78 -3.95 -3.33 10.58
N ALA A 79 -4.44 -4.52 10.20
CA ALA A 79 -5.74 -4.99 10.65
C ALA A 79 -5.82 -5.09 12.19
N ARG A 80 -4.80 -5.67 12.83
CA ARG A 80 -4.73 -5.73 14.30
C ARG A 80 -4.65 -4.36 14.96
N HIS A 81 -4.00 -3.39 14.34
CA HIS A 81 -4.00 -2.01 14.81
C HIS A 81 -5.41 -1.42 14.77
N LEU A 82 -6.12 -1.57 13.66
CA LEU A 82 -7.50 -1.09 13.49
C LEU A 82 -8.47 -1.73 14.50
N VAL A 83 -8.35 -3.05 14.73
CA VAL A 83 -9.13 -3.74 15.78
C VAL A 83 -8.91 -3.11 17.15
N ARG A 84 -7.65 -2.81 17.52
CA ARG A 84 -7.35 -2.18 18.82
C ARG A 84 -7.85 -0.74 18.91
N ALA A 85 -7.86 -0.01 17.80
CA ALA A 85 -8.41 1.33 17.73
C ALA A 85 -9.94 1.34 17.90
N GLY A 86 -10.62 0.23 17.56
CA GLY A 86 -12.06 0.07 17.75
C GLY A 86 -12.91 1.04 16.90
N ALA A 87 -12.34 1.56 15.82
CA ALA A 87 -12.98 2.54 14.95
C ALA A 87 -13.75 1.87 13.80
N ASP A 88 -14.72 2.58 13.24
CA ASP A 88 -15.32 2.22 11.96
C ASP A 88 -14.27 2.30 10.85
N VAL A 89 -14.16 1.25 10.05
CA VAL A 89 -13.15 1.13 8.99
C VAL A 89 -13.81 1.19 7.62
N VAL A 90 -13.27 2.05 6.75
CA VAL A 90 -13.57 2.03 5.32
C VAL A 90 -12.35 1.50 4.58
N LEU A 91 -12.53 0.42 3.84
CA LEU A 91 -11.49 -0.13 2.97
C LEU A 91 -11.55 0.57 1.61
N LEU A 92 -10.47 1.24 1.25
CA LEU A 92 -10.28 1.91 -0.02
C LEU A 92 -9.21 1.15 -0.81
N ALA A 93 -9.53 0.76 -2.04
CA ALA A 93 -8.58 0.16 -2.97
C ALA A 93 -8.39 1.08 -4.18
N ALA A 94 -7.15 1.25 -4.62
CA ALA A 94 -6.84 2.10 -5.75
C ALA A 94 -7.40 1.48 -7.02
N ASP A 95 -8.24 2.24 -7.72
CA ASP A 95 -8.65 1.87 -9.07
C ASP A 95 -7.46 2.11 -10.02
N SER A 96 -7.19 1.12 -10.87
CA SER A 96 -6.35 1.30 -12.05
C SER A 96 -7.19 1.04 -13.31
N ARG A 97 -7.50 2.10 -14.07
CA ARG A 97 -8.24 2.05 -15.34
C ARG A 97 -9.67 1.47 -15.25
N GLY A 98 -10.40 1.74 -14.18
CA GLY A 98 -11.81 1.32 -14.01
C GLY A 98 -11.97 -0.07 -13.39
N GLU A 99 -10.92 -0.60 -12.78
CA GLU A 99 -10.78 -1.99 -12.38
C GLU A 99 -10.22 -2.13 -10.97
N PHE A 100 -11.03 -2.71 -10.09
CA PHE A 100 -10.56 -3.20 -8.80
C PHE A 100 -9.69 -4.45 -9.01
N ARG A 101 -8.38 -4.32 -8.79
CA ARG A 101 -7.36 -5.33 -9.08
C ARG A 101 -7.40 -6.53 -8.14
N GLU A 102 -6.80 -7.64 -8.55
CA GLU A 102 -6.90 -8.92 -7.84
C GLU A 102 -6.05 -8.94 -6.57
N GLU A 103 -4.85 -8.41 -6.65
CA GLU A 103 -3.95 -8.19 -5.51
C GLU A 103 -4.56 -7.25 -4.47
N ASP A 104 -5.26 -6.20 -4.90
CA ASP A 104 -5.94 -5.28 -3.99
C ASP A 104 -7.15 -5.95 -3.32
N ARG A 105 -7.90 -6.78 -4.06
CA ARG A 105 -9.01 -7.59 -3.49
C ARG A 105 -8.49 -8.58 -2.47
N LEU A 106 -7.38 -9.27 -2.77
CA LEU A 106 -6.74 -10.19 -1.86
C LEU A 106 -6.31 -9.47 -0.57
N CYS A 107 -5.61 -8.35 -0.69
CA CYS A 107 -5.19 -7.55 0.46
C CYS A 107 -6.39 -7.05 1.28
N ALA A 108 -7.43 -6.52 0.62
CA ALA A 108 -8.65 -6.09 1.29
C ALA A 108 -9.35 -7.24 2.02
N ALA A 109 -9.40 -8.44 1.44
CA ALA A 109 -9.99 -9.61 2.07
C ALA A 109 -9.21 -10.08 3.31
N ARG A 110 -7.86 -10.05 3.26
CA ARG A 110 -7.01 -10.38 4.43
C ARG A 110 -7.29 -9.45 5.60
N ILE A 111 -7.37 -8.14 5.36
CA ILE A 111 -7.70 -7.15 6.39
C ILE A 111 -9.13 -7.35 6.90
N THR A 112 -10.10 -7.53 5.98
CA THR A 112 -11.51 -7.73 6.32
C THR A 112 -11.71 -8.95 7.21
N ARG A 113 -11.04 -10.07 6.90
CA ARG A 113 -11.14 -11.31 7.68
C ARG A 113 -10.77 -11.08 9.15
N VAL A 114 -9.63 -10.44 9.39
CA VAL A 114 -9.16 -10.12 10.75
C VAL A 114 -10.15 -9.21 11.50
N LEU A 115 -10.72 -8.21 10.82
CA LEU A 115 -11.72 -7.32 11.42
C LEU A 115 -13.00 -8.08 11.79
N VAL A 116 -13.51 -8.95 10.91
CA VAL A 116 -14.72 -9.74 11.14
C VAL A 116 -14.51 -10.76 12.27
N GLU A 117 -13.36 -11.44 12.31
CA GLU A 117 -12.98 -12.35 13.39
C GLU A 117 -12.91 -11.63 14.76
N ALA A 118 -12.57 -10.35 14.75
CA ALA A 118 -12.59 -9.47 15.93
C ALA A 118 -13.97 -8.88 16.27
N GLY A 119 -15.02 -9.20 15.49
CA GLY A 119 -16.41 -8.83 15.77
C GLY A 119 -16.93 -7.60 15.01
N HIS A 120 -16.19 -7.08 14.01
CA HIS A 120 -16.73 -6.03 13.14
C HIS A 120 -17.83 -6.59 12.22
N SER A 121 -18.87 -5.80 12.00
CA SER A 121 -19.93 -6.13 11.03
C SER A 121 -19.64 -5.52 9.65
N LEU A 122 -20.05 -6.21 8.59
CA LEU A 122 -19.90 -5.73 7.22
C LEU A 122 -21.12 -4.90 6.82
N SER A 123 -20.91 -3.68 6.32
CA SER A 123 -21.98 -2.80 5.85
C SER A 123 -22.13 -2.76 4.32
N ALA A 124 -21.05 -3.05 3.58
CA ALA A 124 -21.03 -2.99 2.13
C ALA A 124 -21.07 -4.38 1.49
N ARG A 125 -22.00 -4.59 0.55
CA ARG A 125 -22.14 -5.85 -0.23
C ARG A 125 -20.84 -6.23 -0.95
N LEU A 126 -20.16 -5.26 -1.55
CA LEU A 126 -18.90 -5.49 -2.24
C LEU A 126 -17.83 -6.07 -1.30
N THR A 127 -17.75 -5.59 -0.05
CA THR A 127 -16.80 -6.11 0.94
C THR A 127 -17.10 -7.57 1.28
N ALA A 128 -18.38 -7.94 1.41
CA ALA A 128 -18.79 -9.33 1.64
C ALA A 128 -18.41 -10.23 0.44
N GLU A 129 -18.67 -9.79 -0.79
CA GLU A 129 -18.31 -10.54 -2.01
C GLU A 129 -16.79 -10.71 -2.17
N VAL A 130 -16.01 -9.70 -1.79
CA VAL A 130 -14.55 -9.77 -1.77
C VAL A 130 -14.08 -10.77 -0.72
N LEU A 131 -14.60 -10.69 0.51
CA LEU A 131 -14.24 -11.61 1.58
C LEU A 131 -14.59 -13.06 1.22
N GLU A 132 -15.78 -13.31 0.68
CA GLU A 132 -16.22 -14.65 0.28
C GLU A 132 -15.28 -15.26 -0.77
N ARG A 133 -14.88 -14.47 -1.77
CA ARG A 133 -14.06 -14.96 -2.88
C ARG A 133 -12.57 -15.05 -2.55
N TRP A 134 -12.04 -14.11 -1.77
CA TRP A 134 -10.60 -13.93 -1.58
C TRP A 134 -10.12 -14.22 -0.16
N GLY A 135 -11.03 -14.34 0.82
CA GLY A 135 -10.70 -14.52 2.24
C GLY A 135 -9.77 -15.70 2.49
N ASP A 136 -10.03 -16.82 1.83
CA ASP A 136 -9.24 -18.06 1.94
C ASP A 136 -8.51 -18.44 0.63
N ALA A 137 -8.52 -17.56 -0.37
CA ALA A 137 -7.73 -17.76 -1.58
C ALA A 137 -6.23 -17.83 -1.22
N PRO A 138 -5.41 -18.63 -1.94
CA PRO A 138 -3.96 -18.66 -1.69
C PRO A 138 -3.32 -17.30 -1.96
N ASP A 139 -2.15 -17.05 -1.38
CA ASP A 139 -1.47 -15.75 -1.50
C ASP A 139 -1.03 -15.45 -2.93
N ASP A 140 -0.93 -16.45 -3.79
CA ASP A 140 -0.59 -16.33 -5.21
C ASP A 140 -1.81 -16.24 -6.14
N ALA A 141 -3.03 -16.15 -5.59
CA ALA A 141 -4.27 -16.18 -6.37
C ALA A 141 -4.38 -15.06 -7.42
N PHE A 142 -3.63 -13.97 -7.27
CA PHE A 142 -3.60 -12.84 -8.21
C PHE A 142 -2.60 -13.02 -9.37
N LEU A 143 -1.84 -14.11 -9.43
CA LEU A 143 -0.77 -14.34 -10.41
C LEU A 143 -1.22 -14.25 -11.88
N HIS A 144 -2.49 -14.54 -12.15
CA HIS A 144 -3.08 -14.46 -13.50
C HIS A 144 -3.85 -13.15 -13.75
N GLY A 145 -3.91 -12.30 -12.73
CA GLY A 145 -4.50 -10.98 -12.77
C GLY A 145 -3.74 -10.03 -13.69
N ARG A 146 -4.39 -8.90 -13.96
CA ARG A 146 -3.90 -7.91 -14.92
C ARG A 146 -2.61 -7.21 -14.48
N SER A 147 -2.42 -6.96 -13.20
CA SER A 147 -1.19 -6.34 -12.68
C SER A 147 0.00 -7.28 -12.83
N ALA A 148 -0.15 -8.55 -12.46
CA ALA A 148 0.89 -9.57 -12.68
C ALA A 148 1.20 -9.78 -14.16
N ARG A 149 0.18 -9.77 -15.05
CA ARG A 149 0.40 -9.81 -16.49
C ARG A 149 1.14 -8.57 -16.99
N TYR A 150 0.74 -7.39 -16.54
CA TYR A 150 1.37 -6.13 -16.90
C TYR A 150 2.86 -6.15 -16.58
N LEU A 151 3.24 -6.54 -15.35
CA LEU A 151 4.65 -6.62 -14.94
C LEU A 151 5.44 -7.60 -15.81
N ARG A 152 4.87 -8.74 -16.22
CA ARG A 152 5.52 -9.65 -17.18
C ARG A 152 5.68 -9.03 -18.56
N ASP A 153 4.63 -8.41 -19.07
CA ASP A 153 4.64 -7.80 -20.41
C ASP A 153 5.61 -6.60 -20.49
N THR A 154 5.97 -6.00 -19.34
CA THR A 154 6.92 -4.87 -19.25
C THR A 154 8.29 -5.25 -18.70
N ALA A 155 8.62 -6.54 -18.59
CA ALA A 155 9.91 -7.05 -18.09
C ALA A 155 10.24 -6.61 -16.65
N GLN A 156 9.23 -6.56 -15.78
CA GLN A 156 9.30 -6.20 -14.36
C GLN A 156 8.94 -7.39 -13.46
N GLU A 157 9.23 -8.62 -13.87
CA GLU A 157 8.86 -9.84 -13.13
C GLU A 157 9.51 -9.93 -11.75
N HIS A 158 10.69 -9.34 -11.59
CA HIS A 158 11.37 -9.27 -10.30
C HIS A 158 10.55 -8.55 -9.22
N ASP A 159 9.72 -7.56 -9.59
CA ASP A 159 8.80 -6.92 -8.65
C ASP A 159 7.65 -7.84 -8.26
N LEU A 160 7.19 -8.68 -9.19
CA LEU A 160 6.17 -9.69 -8.92
C LEU A 160 6.70 -10.77 -7.96
N ASP A 161 7.92 -11.26 -8.22
CA ASP A 161 8.60 -12.23 -7.37
C ASP A 161 8.81 -11.64 -5.96
N PHE A 162 9.26 -10.39 -5.88
CA PHE A 162 9.42 -9.69 -4.60
C PHE A 162 8.11 -9.65 -3.81
N VAL A 163 6.98 -9.30 -4.45
CA VAL A 163 5.67 -9.26 -3.77
C VAL A 163 5.25 -10.65 -3.28
N LEU A 164 5.53 -11.71 -4.01
CA LEU A 164 5.17 -13.08 -3.62
C LEU A 164 6.04 -13.62 -2.48
N GLU A 165 7.31 -13.22 -2.43
CA GLU A 165 8.24 -13.61 -1.37
C GLU A 165 8.00 -12.84 -0.06
N HIS A 166 7.36 -11.67 -0.14
CA HIS A 166 7.10 -10.79 1.00
C HIS A 166 5.59 -10.65 1.23
N ILE A 167 5.02 -11.59 1.97
CA ILE A 167 3.62 -11.59 2.39
C ILE A 167 3.56 -11.64 3.91
N ASP A 168 2.83 -10.69 4.50
CA ASP A 168 2.64 -10.52 5.95
C ASP A 168 3.95 -10.58 6.77
N ASP A 169 5.03 -10.09 6.17
CA ASP A 169 6.40 -10.11 6.69
C ASP A 169 6.77 -8.86 7.51
N LEU A 170 5.90 -7.84 7.52
CA LEU A 170 6.08 -6.60 8.27
C LEU A 170 5.13 -6.54 9.48
N SER A 171 5.71 -6.29 10.65
CA SER A 171 4.96 -5.99 11.87
C SER A 171 4.63 -4.49 12.05
N SER A 172 5.19 -3.65 11.18
CA SER A 172 5.03 -2.20 11.20
C SER A 172 3.65 -1.75 10.74
N VAL A 173 3.16 -0.72 11.41
CA VAL A 173 1.88 -0.06 11.13
C VAL A 173 2.20 1.30 10.54
N TYR A 174 1.50 1.71 9.49
CA TYR A 174 1.74 3.00 8.83
C TYR A 174 0.47 3.86 8.83
N ALA A 175 0.66 5.17 8.82
CA ALA A 175 -0.41 6.14 8.62
C ALA A 175 0.05 7.27 7.71
N VAL A 176 -0.90 7.94 7.06
CA VAL A 176 -0.64 9.19 6.33
C VAL A 176 -0.81 10.35 7.30
N GLU A 177 0.27 11.08 7.56
CA GLU A 177 0.31 12.26 8.43
C GLU A 177 0.99 13.42 7.70
N ASN A 178 0.33 14.58 7.64
CA ASN A 178 0.85 15.79 6.96
C ASN A 178 1.33 15.55 5.52
N GLY A 179 0.63 14.66 4.78
CA GLY A 179 0.98 14.31 3.40
C GLY A 179 2.10 13.27 3.25
N GLU A 180 2.55 12.66 4.35
CA GLU A 180 3.63 11.68 4.36
C GLU A 180 3.18 10.34 4.93
N VAL A 181 3.71 9.23 4.38
CA VAL A 181 3.52 7.91 4.97
C VAL A 181 4.54 7.73 6.09
N ARG A 182 4.08 7.56 7.32
CA ARG A 182 4.92 7.41 8.51
C ARG A 182 4.62 6.09 9.21
N GLU A 183 5.68 5.44 9.69
CA GLU A 183 5.52 4.30 10.60
C GLU A 183 5.02 4.81 11.95
N LEU A 184 3.90 4.25 12.41
CA LEU A 184 3.40 4.45 13.75
C LEU A 184 4.27 3.64 14.71
N THR A 185 5.32 4.27 15.20
CA THR A 185 6.08 3.69 16.31
C THR A 185 5.12 3.53 17.48
N SER A 186 4.99 2.31 18.00
CA SER A 186 4.32 2.15 19.29
C SER A 186 5.06 3.05 20.26
N SER A 187 4.37 4.03 20.85
CA SER A 187 4.81 4.59 22.11
C SER A 187 4.85 3.41 23.09
N ALA A 188 5.97 2.69 23.13
CA ALA A 188 6.38 2.01 24.33
C ALA A 188 6.27 3.09 25.41
N ALA A 189 5.40 2.82 26.38
CA ALA A 189 5.14 3.70 27.50
C ALA A 189 6.43 4.46 27.85
N ARG A 190 6.41 5.79 27.73
CA ARG A 190 7.26 6.61 28.60
C ARG A 190 6.77 6.34 30.02
N ALA A 191 7.24 5.21 30.55
CA ALA A 191 7.10 4.85 31.92
C ALA A 191 8.03 5.77 32.70
N ARG A 192 7.38 6.72 33.39
CA ARG A 192 7.87 7.59 34.47
C ARG A 192 8.68 8.82 34.05
#